data_AF-A0A3N4JEK5-F1
#
_entry.id   AF-A0A3N4JEK5-F1
#
_cell.length_a   1.000
_cell.length_b   1.000
_cell.length_c   1.000
_cell.angle_alpha   90.00
_cell.angle_beta   90.00
_cell.angle_gamma   90.00
#
_symmetry.space_group_name_H-M   'P 1'
#
loop_
_entity.id
_entity.type
_entity.pdbx_description
1 polymer ?
#
loop_
_entity_poly.entity_id
_entity_poly.type
_entity_poly.pdbx_seq_one_letter_code
_entity_poly.pdbx_strand_id
1 'polypeptide(L)'
;MEPALMKWDEDCNPLLTPIRRLGDGTACEILKYSSNIWWDGEKFLDQIRNKAILAFEAEFPGCQALFLFDNAKNHCKYAENILWVSKMNMADSGKHARPIHTTYVLDKSHSDGGYCQSMVQNDGIPKGLKSVLTE
;
A
#
# COMPACT_ATOMS: atom_id res chain seq x y z
N MET A 1 23.20 14.65 -2.88
CA MET A 1 21.78 14.75 -3.23
C MET A 1 21.05 15.04 -1.93
N GLU A 2 20.47 16.23 -1.79
CA GLU A 2 19.69 16.58 -0.59
C GLU A 2 18.31 15.92 -0.68
N PRO A 3 17.79 15.32 0.41
CA PRO A 3 16.44 14.76 0.40
C PRO A 3 15.41 15.89 0.36
N ALA A 4 14.52 15.86 -0.63
CA ALA A 4 13.34 16.70 -0.65
C ALA A 4 12.34 16.20 0.42
N LEU A 5 12.16 16.98 1.49
CA LEU A 5 11.17 16.70 2.53
C LEU A 5 9.83 17.28 2.10
N MET A 6 8.92 16.42 1.63
CA MET A 6 7.52 16.78 1.46
C MET A 6 6.83 16.76 2.83
N LYS A 7 6.47 17.94 3.34
CA LYS A 7 5.69 18.06 4.57
C LYS A 7 4.20 17.96 4.25
N TRP A 8 3.52 17.10 4.98
CA TRP A 8 2.07 16.97 4.98
C TRP A 8 1.55 17.77 6.17
N ASP A 9 0.64 18.71 5.90
CA ASP A 9 0.01 19.54 6.92
C ASP A 9 -1.47 19.15 7.01
N GLU A 10 -1.91 18.71 8.19
CA GLU A 10 -3.29 18.28 8.45
C GLU A 10 -4.19 19.47 8.87
N ASP A 11 -3.62 20.67 9.01
CA ASP A 11 -4.35 21.83 9.50
C ASP A 11 -5.35 22.38 8.46
N CYS A 12 -6.62 22.22 8.80
CA CYS A 12 -7.79 22.58 8.01
C CYS A 12 -7.91 24.09 7.78
N ASN A 13 -7.68 24.56 6.55
CA ASN A 13 -8.18 25.86 6.08
C ASN A 13 -9.34 25.64 5.06
N PRO A 14 -10.58 26.12 5.34
CA PRO A 14 -11.78 25.75 4.58
C PRO A 14 -11.89 26.31 3.15
N LEU A 15 -10.91 27.05 2.62
CA LEU A 15 -11.09 27.85 1.40
C LEU A 15 -10.15 27.55 0.21
N LEU A 16 -9.64 26.33 0.00
CA LEU A 16 -8.70 26.10 -1.10
C LEU A 16 -9.00 24.87 -1.98
N THR A 17 -8.68 25.02 -3.28
CA THR A 17 -8.79 24.06 -4.41
C THR A 17 -7.72 22.96 -4.37
N PRO A 18 -7.84 21.88 -5.17
CA PRO A 18 -7.21 20.58 -4.87
C PRO A 18 -5.68 20.53 -4.91
N ILE A 19 -5.00 21.34 -5.72
CA ILE A 19 -3.53 21.35 -5.78
C ILE A 19 -3.08 22.80 -5.89
N ARG A 20 -2.23 23.26 -4.97
CA ARG A 20 -1.62 24.59 -5.04
C ARG A 20 -0.11 24.48 -4.86
N ARG A 21 0.64 25.25 -5.66
CA ARG A 21 2.02 25.62 -5.31
C ARG A 21 1.96 26.71 -4.25
N LEU A 22 2.53 26.45 -3.09
CA LEU A 22 2.78 27.44 -2.05
C LEU A 22 3.84 28.43 -2.55
N GLY A 23 3.92 29.61 -1.93
CA GLY A 23 4.81 30.70 -2.35
C GLY A 23 6.31 30.35 -2.30
N ASP A 24 6.67 29.23 -1.69
CA ASP A 24 8.01 28.65 -1.60
C ASP A 24 8.28 27.56 -2.65
N GLY A 25 7.33 27.26 -3.53
CA GLY A 25 7.43 26.19 -4.54
C GLY A 25 6.88 24.83 -4.10
N THR A 26 6.44 24.68 -2.84
CA THR A 26 5.92 23.41 -2.31
C THR A 26 4.55 23.09 -2.93
N ALA A 27 4.38 21.89 -3.49
CA ALA A 27 3.08 21.39 -3.92
C ALA A 27 2.31 20.81 -2.73
N CYS A 28 1.07 21.26 -2.52
CA CYS A 28 0.19 20.80 -1.45
C CYS A 28 -1.19 20.42 -2.01
N GLU A 29 -1.72 19.28 -1.56
CA GLU A 29 -3.12 18.88 -1.77
C GLU A 29 -3.81 18.73 -0.42
N ILE A 30 -4.95 19.41 -0.28
CA ILE A 30 -5.75 19.44 0.95
C ILE A 30 -7.08 18.75 0.65
N LEU A 31 -7.43 17.75 1.47
CA LEU A 31 -8.71 17.07 1.39
C LEU A 31 -9.68 17.60 2.45
N LYS A 32 -10.88 17.94 2.01
CA LYS A 32 -11.96 18.37 2.91
C LYS A 32 -12.73 17.16 3.41
N TYR A 33 -12.83 17.04 4.74
CA TYR A 33 -13.76 16.11 5.38
C TYR A 33 -15.13 16.80 5.57
N SER A 34 -16.21 16.02 5.55
CA SER A 34 -17.55 16.48 5.93
C SER A 34 -18.27 15.39 6.72
N SER A 35 -19.42 15.70 7.32
CA SER A 35 -20.22 14.74 8.09
C SER A 35 -20.63 13.49 7.29
N ASN A 36 -20.57 13.54 5.96
CA ASN A 36 -20.92 12.46 5.04
C ASN A 36 -19.72 11.86 4.28
N ILE A 37 -18.49 12.33 4.54
CA ILE A 37 -17.28 11.87 3.84
C ILE A 37 -16.26 11.46 4.90
N TRP A 38 -16.17 10.16 5.13
CA TRP A 38 -15.18 9.55 6.03
C TRP A 38 -13.86 9.31 5.30
N TRP A 39 -12.76 9.47 6.02
CA TRP A 39 -11.43 9.12 5.55
C TRP A 39 -11.17 7.64 5.83
N ASP A 40 -11.06 6.84 4.76
CA ASP A 40 -10.76 5.42 4.82
C ASP A 40 -9.45 5.11 4.08
N GLY A 41 -8.98 3.87 4.22
CA GLY A 41 -7.74 3.45 3.56
C GLY A 41 -7.81 3.42 2.04
N GLU A 42 -9.01 3.37 1.43
CA GLU A 42 -9.17 3.47 -0.03
C GLU A 42 -8.83 4.88 -0.50
N LYS A 43 -9.39 5.89 0.15
CA LYS A 43 -9.14 7.30 -0.18
C LYS A 43 -7.69 7.69 0.06
N PHE A 44 -7.11 7.20 1.16
CA PHE A 44 -5.69 7.38 1.43
C PHE A 44 -4.81 6.77 0.34
N LEU A 45 -5.08 5.52 -0.07
CA LEU A 45 -4.32 4.87 -1.13
C LEU A 45 -4.46 5.59 -2.47
N ASP A 46 -5.67 6.03 -2.82
CA ASP A 46 -5.95 6.79 -4.04
C ASP A 46 -5.16 8.10 -4.07
N GLN A 47 -5.12 8.84 -2.95
CA GLN A 47 -4.34 10.07 -2.83
C GLN A 47 -2.83 9.81 -3.03
N ILE A 48 -2.27 8.82 -2.34
CA ILE A 48 -0.84 8.53 -2.47
C ILE A 48 -0.50 8.15 -3.92
N ARG A 49 -1.28 7.24 -4.51
CA ARG A 49 -1.02 6.71 -5.86
C ARG A 49 -1.22 7.73 -6.96
N ASN A 50 -2.34 8.45 -6.93
CA ASN A 50 -2.79 9.26 -8.05
C ASN A 50 -2.47 10.75 -7.89
N LYS A 51 -1.86 11.15 -6.76
CA LYS A 51 -1.52 12.54 -6.49
C LYS A 51 -0.12 12.71 -5.93
N ALA A 52 0.15 12.15 -4.75
CA ALA A 52 1.40 12.38 -4.02
C ALA A 52 2.63 11.95 -4.82
N ILE A 53 2.62 10.71 -5.32
CA ILE A 53 3.73 10.15 -6.09
C ILE A 53 3.91 10.93 -7.39
N LEU A 54 2.82 11.20 -8.13
CA LEU A 54 2.89 11.94 -9.39
C LEU A 54 3.43 13.37 -9.21
N ALA A 55 3.01 14.06 -8.14
CA ALA A 55 3.53 15.38 -7.81
C ALA A 55 5.02 15.34 -7.47
N PHE A 56 5.44 14.35 -6.66
CA PHE A 56 6.85 14.15 -6.32
C PHE A 56 7.70 13.86 -7.57
N GLU A 57 7.28 12.92 -8.42
CA GLU A 57 8.01 12.54 -9.63
C GLU A 57 8.15 13.70 -10.62
N ALA A 58 7.11 14.55 -10.73
CA ALA A 58 7.13 15.73 -11.58
C ALA A 58 8.04 16.85 -11.06
N GLU A 59 8.05 17.08 -9.74
CA GLU A 59 8.82 18.18 -9.12
C GLU A 59 10.29 17.78 -8.85
N PHE A 60 10.56 16.50 -8.59
CA PHE A 60 11.87 15.99 -8.18
C PHE A 60 12.31 14.79 -9.05
N PRO A 61 12.51 14.98 -10.36
CA PRO A 61 12.90 13.91 -11.26
C PRO A 61 14.26 13.31 -10.86
N GLY A 62 14.31 11.98 -10.73
CA GLY A 62 15.52 11.24 -10.38
C GLY A 62 15.87 11.22 -8.88
N CYS A 63 15.02 11.81 -8.03
CA CYS A 63 15.18 11.75 -6.58
C CYS A 63 14.42 10.54 -5.98
N GLN A 64 14.79 10.16 -4.76
CA GLN A 64 14.06 9.17 -3.96
C GLN A 64 13.19 9.87 -2.91
N ALA A 65 11.96 9.40 -2.74
CA ALA A 65 11.05 9.87 -1.69
C ALA A 65 11.02 8.91 -0.50
N LEU A 66 10.86 9.48 0.71
CA LEU A 66 10.49 8.76 1.92
C LEU A 66 9.14 9.28 2.41
N PHE A 67 8.12 8.43 2.37
CA PHE A 67 6.81 8.74 2.95
C PHE A 67 6.73 8.13 4.35
N LEU A 68 6.38 8.96 5.34
CA LEU A 68 6.21 8.57 6.74
C LEU A 68 4.75 8.77 7.12
N PHE A 69 4.12 7.72 7.62
CA PHE A 69 2.74 7.74 8.09
C PHE A 69 2.70 7.40 9.57
N ASP A 70 1.71 7.94 10.28
CA ASP A 70 1.44 7.50 11.64
C ASP A 70 0.74 6.12 11.64
N ASN A 71 0.43 5.59 12.83
CA ASN A 71 -0.23 4.28 12.96
C ASN A 71 -1.77 4.38 12.99
N ALA A 72 -2.36 5.40 12.35
CA ALA A 72 -3.80 5.52 12.30
C ALA A 72 -4.42 4.40 11.45
N LYS A 73 -5.64 3.97 11.82
CA LYS A 73 -6.29 2.76 11.27
C LYS A 73 -6.51 2.81 9.75
N ASN A 74 -6.66 4.00 9.19
CA ASN A 74 -6.75 4.27 7.76
C ASN A 74 -5.45 3.94 7.00
N HIS A 75 -4.29 3.99 7.66
CA HIS A 75 -3.01 3.59 7.07
C HIS A 75 -2.80 2.07 7.12
N CYS A 76 -3.49 1.35 8.01
CA CYS A 76 -3.40 -0.10 8.19
C CYS A 76 -4.17 -0.92 7.13
N LYS A 77 -4.20 -0.44 5.88
CA LYS A 77 -4.88 -1.13 4.80
C LYS A 77 -3.96 -2.14 4.14
N TYR A 78 -4.42 -3.39 4.08
CA TYR A 78 -3.75 -4.45 3.35
C TYR A 78 -4.10 -4.43 1.86
N ALA A 79 -3.13 -4.78 1.01
CA ALA A 79 -3.41 -5.07 -0.39
C ALA A 79 -4.39 -6.27 -0.49
N GLU A 80 -5.29 -6.26 -1.48
CA GLU A 80 -6.33 -7.29 -1.62
C GLU A 80 -5.76 -8.70 -1.81
N ASN A 81 -4.58 -8.78 -2.44
CA ASN A 81 -3.86 -10.01 -2.74
C ASN A 81 -2.75 -10.34 -1.74
N ILE A 82 -2.69 -9.68 -0.57
CA ILE A 82 -1.68 -10.01 0.43
C ILE A 82 -1.95 -11.37 1.08
N LEU A 83 -0.88 -12.02 1.54
CA LEU A 83 -0.97 -13.19 2.41
C LEU A 83 -1.66 -12.82 3.73
N TRP A 84 -2.94 -13.15 3.83
CA TRP A 84 -3.72 -12.94 5.04
C TRP A 84 -4.24 -14.29 5.54
N VAL A 85 -3.45 -14.92 6.40
CA VAL A 85 -3.67 -16.28 6.89
C VAL A 85 -5.08 -16.49 7.44
N SER A 86 -5.62 -15.54 8.21
CA SER A 86 -6.97 -15.67 8.78
C SER A 86 -8.12 -15.54 7.76
N LYS A 87 -7.81 -15.20 6.51
CA LYS A 87 -8.77 -15.15 5.39
C LYS A 87 -8.50 -16.21 4.32
N MET A 88 -7.54 -17.11 4.55
CA MET A 88 -7.30 -18.24 3.65
C MET A 88 -8.27 -19.39 3.95
N ASN A 89 -8.62 -20.15 2.90
CA ASN A 89 -9.33 -21.41 3.08
C ASN A 89 -8.39 -22.47 3.64
N MET A 90 -8.94 -23.46 4.34
CA MET A 90 -8.16 -24.61 4.82
C MET A 90 -7.70 -25.51 3.67
N ALA A 91 -8.58 -25.75 2.70
CA ALA A 91 -8.31 -26.50 1.46
C ALA A 91 -8.12 -25.53 0.28
N ASP A 92 -7.59 -26.05 -0.83
CA ASP A 92 -7.48 -25.30 -2.07
C ASP A 92 -8.85 -24.90 -2.62
N SER A 93 -8.90 -23.77 -3.33
CA SER A 93 -10.17 -23.20 -3.83
C SER A 93 -11.19 -22.92 -2.71
N GLY A 94 -12.45 -22.66 -3.05
CA GLY A 94 -13.56 -22.42 -2.11
C GLY A 94 -14.03 -20.96 -2.01
N LYS A 95 -14.97 -20.69 -1.09
CA LYS A 95 -15.70 -19.41 -1.00
C LYS A 95 -14.81 -18.19 -0.77
N HIS A 96 -13.67 -18.36 -0.09
CA HIS A 96 -12.70 -17.29 0.14
C HIS A 96 -11.43 -17.44 -0.70
N ALA A 97 -11.49 -18.22 -1.78
CA ALA A 97 -10.37 -18.36 -2.69
C ALA A 97 -10.18 -17.04 -3.42
N ARG A 98 -9.09 -16.36 -3.10
CA ARG A 98 -8.64 -15.16 -3.79
C ARG A 98 -7.18 -15.35 -4.19
N PRO A 99 -6.75 -14.79 -5.31
CA PRO A 99 -5.34 -14.79 -5.66
C PRO A 99 -4.54 -14.11 -4.55
N ILE A 100 -3.52 -14.81 -4.05
CA ILE A 100 -2.53 -14.27 -3.12
C ILE A 100 -1.22 -14.16 -3.90
N HIS A 101 -0.48 -13.08 -3.72
CA HIS A 101 0.80 -12.94 -4.40
C HIS A 101 1.81 -13.98 -3.88
N THR A 102 2.73 -14.40 -4.75
CA THR A 102 3.90 -15.19 -4.35
C THR A 102 4.64 -14.47 -3.22
N THR A 103 4.92 -15.19 -2.14
CA THR A 103 5.64 -14.65 -0.97
C THR A 103 7.08 -15.16 -0.94
N TYR A 104 7.89 -14.61 -0.04
CA TYR A 104 9.23 -15.10 0.25
C TYR A 104 9.26 -15.69 1.66
N VAL A 105 9.65 -16.95 1.77
CA VAL A 105 9.81 -17.65 3.05
C VAL A 105 11.27 -17.57 3.45
N LEU A 106 11.53 -17.07 4.65
CA LEU A 106 12.87 -17.05 5.23
C LEU A 106 13.22 -18.45 5.74
N ASP A 107 14.27 -19.03 5.18
CA ASP A 107 14.79 -20.34 5.56
C ASP A 107 16.32 -20.32 5.49
N LYS A 108 16.96 -20.37 6.66
CA LYS A 108 18.43 -20.30 6.77
C LYS A 108 19.13 -21.57 6.27
N SER A 109 18.40 -22.66 6.07
CA SER A 109 18.94 -23.88 5.49
C SER A 109 19.10 -23.77 3.97
N HIS A 110 18.36 -22.85 3.33
CA HIS A 110 18.53 -22.51 1.93
C HIS A 110 19.78 -21.65 1.72
N SER A 111 20.50 -21.90 0.62
CA SER A 111 21.73 -21.16 0.28
C SER A 111 21.52 -19.65 0.20
N ASP A 112 20.31 -19.24 -0.19
CA ASP A 112 19.94 -17.85 -0.45
C ASP A 112 19.21 -17.22 0.75
N GLY A 113 19.18 -17.92 1.90
CA GLY A 113 18.50 -17.46 3.13
C GLY A 113 16.97 -17.54 3.08
N GLY A 114 16.41 -18.14 2.03
CA GLY A 114 14.98 -18.36 1.85
C GLY A 114 14.62 -18.84 0.44
N TYR A 115 13.33 -18.85 0.14
CA TYR A 115 12.81 -19.22 -1.17
C TYR A 115 11.46 -18.54 -1.48
N CYS A 116 11.17 -18.38 -2.78
CA CYS A 116 9.87 -17.90 -3.23
C CYS A 116 8.83 -19.02 -3.10
N GLN A 117 7.74 -18.75 -2.38
CA GLN A 117 6.61 -19.67 -2.26
C GLN A 117 5.43 -19.15 -3.07
N SER A 118 5.07 -19.88 -4.14
CA SER A 118 3.87 -19.59 -4.92
C SER A 118 2.63 -19.88 -4.08
N MET A 119 1.69 -18.92 -4.05
CA MET A 119 0.42 -19.06 -3.34
C MET A 119 -0.72 -19.53 -4.25
N VAL A 120 -0.39 -19.85 -5.51
CA VAL A 120 -1.31 -20.31 -6.55
C VAL A 120 -0.72 -21.56 -7.18
N GLN A 121 -1.57 -22.54 -7.51
CA GLN A 121 -1.18 -23.74 -8.24
C GLN A 121 -0.91 -23.43 -9.72
N ASN A 122 -0.31 -24.38 -10.44
CA ASN A 122 0.02 -24.22 -11.85
C ASN A 122 -1.21 -24.04 -12.76
N ASP A 123 -2.38 -24.49 -12.31
CA ASP A 123 -3.67 -24.33 -12.99
C ASP A 123 -4.39 -23.01 -12.64
N GLY A 124 -3.77 -22.16 -11.82
CA GLY A 124 -4.33 -20.88 -11.38
C GLY A 124 -5.20 -20.97 -10.13
N ILE A 125 -5.40 -22.15 -9.52
CA ILE A 125 -6.21 -22.29 -8.31
C ILE A 125 -5.45 -21.73 -7.10
N PRO A 126 -6.04 -20.80 -6.31
CA PRO A 126 -5.43 -20.35 -5.06
C PRO A 126 -5.24 -21.48 -4.07
N LYS A 127 -4.04 -21.59 -3.50
CA LYS A 127 -3.71 -22.61 -2.52
C LYS A 127 -4.39 -22.33 -1.18
N GLY A 128 -4.87 -23.39 -0.54
CA GLY A 128 -5.33 -23.37 0.84
C GLY A 128 -4.18 -23.43 1.83
N LEU A 129 -4.49 -23.16 3.10
CA LEU A 129 -3.53 -23.18 4.19
C LEU A 129 -2.80 -24.53 4.29
N LYS A 130 -3.53 -25.65 4.13
CA LYS A 130 -2.94 -26.98 4.22
C LYS A 130 -1.85 -27.18 3.17
N SER A 131 -2.15 -26.88 1.90
CA SER A 131 -1.22 -27.06 0.80
C SER A 131 0.04 -26.20 0.98
N VAL A 132 -0.14 -24.93 1.36
CA VAL A 132 0.97 -23.99 1.60
C VAL A 132 1.88 -24.45 2.74
N LEU A 133 1.34 -25.04 3.80
CA LEU A 133 2.12 -25.47 4.97
C LEU A 133 2.80 -26.83 4.81
N THR A 134 2.47 -27.61 3.77
CA THR A 134 3.00 -28.97 3.56
C THR A 134 3.83 -29.12 2.28
N GLU A 135 4.18 -28.01 1.65
CA GLU A 135 5.07 -27.99 0.47
C GLU A 135 6.52 -28.37 0.80
#